data_AF-A0A2R5FXH9-F1
#
_entry.id   AF-A0A2R5FXH9-F1
#
_cell.length_a   1.000
_cell.length_b   1.000
_cell.length_c   1.000
_cell.angle_alpha   90.00
_cell.angle_beta   90.00
_cell.angle_gamma   90.00
#
_symmetry.space_group_name_H-M   'P 1'
#
loop_
_entity.id
_entity.type
_entity.pdbx_description
1 polymer ?
#
loop_
_entity_poly.entity_id
_entity_poly.type
_entity_poly.pdbx_seq_one_letter_code
_entity_poly.pdbx_strand_id
1 'polypeptide(L)' 'MSIHSKGYGKADAQQPITPQTQFPIASLSKSFTAIAALQLVEAGKINLDVSVKQYLPDFTLADTQTADQIANHCEV' A
#
# COMPACT_ATOMS: atom_id res chain seq x y z
N MET A 1 -30.55 13.13 2.82
CA MET A 1 -29.32 12.64 2.18
C MET A 1 -29.63 11.29 1.55
N SER A 2 -29.56 11.15 0.23
CA SER A 2 -29.78 9.87 -0.47
C SER A 2 -28.44 9.32 -0.96
N ILE A 3 -28.18 8.03 -0.74
CA ILE A 3 -26.97 7.35 -1.19
C ILE A 3 -27.27 6.70 -2.55
N HIS A 4 -26.40 6.93 -3.53
CA HIS A 4 -26.48 6.24 -4.83
C HIS A 4 -25.48 5.08 -4.86
N SER A 5 -25.97 3.88 -5.21
CA SER A 5 -25.16 2.68 -5.30
C SER A 5 -25.72 1.77 -6.38
N LYS A 6 -24.95 1.55 -7.45
CA LYS A 6 -25.35 0.72 -8.60
C LYS A 6 -24.12 0.18 -9.31
N GLY A 7 -24.21 -1.08 -9.74
CA GLY A 7 -23.22 -1.72 -10.60
C GLY A 7 -23.62 -1.68 -12.08
N TYR A 8 -22.63 -1.64 -12.97
CA TYR A 8 -22.83 -1.57 -14.43
C TYR A 8 -21.93 -2.58 -15.13
N GLY A 9 -22.47 -3.30 -16.12
CA GLY A 9 -21.71 -4.30 -16.87
C GLY A 9 -21.65 -5.66 -16.18
N LYS A 10 -20.66 -6.47 -16.57
CA LYS A 10 -20.44 -7.82 -16.03
C LYS A 10 -19.01 -7.96 -15.51
N ALA A 11 -18.85 -8.61 -14.35
CA ALA A 11 -17.58 -8.88 -13.69
C ALA A 11 -16.82 -10.03 -14.39
N ASP A 12 -17.56 -10.94 -15.01
CA ASP A 12 -17.03 -12.01 -15.87
C ASP A 12 -18.05 -12.35 -16.98
N ALA A 13 -17.89 -13.50 -17.66
CA ALA A 13 -18.79 -13.91 -18.74
C ALA A 13 -20.28 -13.97 -18.34
N GLN A 14 -20.60 -14.21 -17.06
CA GLN A 14 -21.95 -14.46 -16.59
C GLN A 14 -22.40 -13.57 -15.42
N GLN A 15 -21.49 -13.03 -14.60
CA GLN A 15 -21.82 -12.29 -13.38
C GLN A 15 -22.08 -10.80 -13.64
N PRO A 16 -23.28 -10.24 -13.43
CA PRO A 16 -23.49 -8.80 -13.46
C PRO A 16 -22.77 -8.10 -12.31
N ILE A 17 -22.27 -6.88 -12.55
CA ILE A 17 -21.64 -6.08 -11.49
C ILE A 17 -22.72 -5.56 -10.55
N THR A 18 -22.48 -5.72 -9.25
CA THR A 18 -23.31 -5.20 -8.16
C THR A 18 -22.46 -4.28 -7.27
N PRO A 19 -23.07 -3.48 -6.40
CA PRO A 19 -22.31 -2.74 -5.38
C PRO A 19 -21.43 -3.60 -4.47
N GLN A 20 -21.66 -4.91 -4.41
CA GLN A 20 -20.90 -5.86 -3.61
C GLN A 20 -19.78 -6.55 -4.40
N THR A 21 -19.70 -6.33 -5.72
CA THR A 21 -18.64 -6.91 -6.55
C THR A 21 -17.28 -6.36 -6.12
N GLN A 22 -16.37 -7.25 -5.74
CA GLN A 22 -15.01 -6.89 -5.35
C GLN A 22 -14.11 -6.75 -6.57
N PHE A 23 -13.26 -5.72 -6.57
CA PHE A 23 -12.23 -5.50 -7.58
C PHE A 23 -10.86 -5.37 -6.91
N PRO A 24 -9.78 -5.82 -7.58
CA PRO A 24 -8.44 -5.53 -7.10
C PRO A 24 -8.20 -4.02 -7.15
N ILE A 25 -7.82 -3.45 -6.01
CA ILE A 25 -7.60 -2.00 -5.87
C ILE A 25 -6.18 -1.58 -6.27
N ALA A 26 -5.32 -2.55 -6.60
CA ALA A 26 -3.95 -2.36 -7.09
C ALA A 26 -3.14 -1.37 -6.22
N SER A 27 -2.62 -0.29 -6.81
CA SER A 27 -1.78 0.69 -6.11
C SER A 27 -2.47 1.39 -4.94
N LEU A 28 -3.81 1.39 -4.84
CA LEU A 28 -4.51 1.90 -3.66
C LEU A 28 -4.17 1.10 -2.40
N SER A 29 -3.69 -0.13 -2.53
CA SER A 29 -3.19 -0.92 -1.40
C SER A 29 -1.99 -0.24 -0.70
N LYS A 30 -1.23 0.62 -1.37
CA LYS A 30 -0.06 1.30 -0.77
C LYS A 30 -0.45 2.18 0.41
N SER A 31 -1.59 2.87 0.35
CA SER A 31 -2.07 3.71 1.45
C SER A 31 -2.33 2.89 2.71
N PHE A 32 -2.85 1.67 2.57
CA PHE A 32 -3.03 0.76 3.71
C PHE A 32 -1.70 0.31 4.30
N THR A 33 -0.72 -0.03 3.45
CA THR A 33 0.65 -0.36 3.90
C THR A 33 1.31 0.82 4.60
N ALA A 34 1.16 2.04 4.07
CA ALA A 34 1.69 3.25 4.68
C ALA A 34 1.09 3.50 6.07
N ILE A 35 -0.24 3.34 6.22
CA ILE A 35 -0.90 3.45 7.52
C ILE A 35 -0.33 2.42 8.51
N ALA A 36 -0.19 1.16 8.10
CA ALA A 36 0.38 0.12 8.96
C ALA A 36 1.83 0.44 9.37
N ALA A 37 2.64 0.96 8.46
CA ALA A 37 4.01 1.40 8.76
C ALA A 37 4.03 2.56 9.75
N LEU A 38 3.19 3.59 9.55
CA LEU A 38 3.11 4.73 10.46
C LEU A 38 2.63 4.34 11.86
N GLN A 39 1.72 3.38 11.98
CA GLN A 39 1.34 2.80 13.28
C GLN A 39 2.53 2.14 14.01
N LEU A 40 3.44 1.51 13.26
CA LEU A 40 4.67 0.95 13.84
C LEU A 40 5.67 2.04 14.24
N VAL A 41 5.72 3.17 13.52
CA VAL A 41 6.51 4.36 13.90
C VAL A 41 5.98 4.95 15.20
N GLU A 42 4.66 5.17 15.30
CA GLU A 42 4.02 5.67 16.51
C GLU A 42 4.26 4.75 17.71
N ALA A 43 4.28 3.42 17.48
CA ALA A 43 4.61 2.44 18.50
C ALA A 43 6.12 2.33 18.82
N GLY A 44 6.98 3.14 18.18
CA GLY A 44 8.44 3.13 18.37
C GLY A 44 9.14 1.86 17.86
N LYS A 45 8.50 1.06 17.01
CA LYS A 45 9.03 -0.22 16.53
C LYS A 45 9.90 -0.08 15.29
N ILE A 46 9.59 0.90 14.44
CA ILE A 46 10.39 1.24 13.25
C ILE A 46 10.65 2.74 13.20
N ASN A 47 11.73 3.13 12.57
CA ASN A 47 12.12 4.50 12.29
C ASN A 47 12.30 4.63 10.77
N LEU A 48 11.68 5.64 10.16
CA LEU A 48 11.73 5.84 8.72
C LEU A 48 13.00 6.60 8.29
N ASP A 49 13.63 7.35 9.20
CA ASP A 49 14.82 8.15 8.93
C ASP A 49 16.13 7.34 8.94
N VAL A 50 16.06 6.03 9.24
CA VAL A 50 17.22 5.12 9.26
C VAL A 50 17.21 4.20 8.05
N SER A 51 18.39 3.73 7.64
CA SER A 51 18.52 2.79 6.54
C SER A 51 17.68 1.53 6.79
N VAL A 52 17.00 1.05 5.74
CA VAL A 52 16.21 -0.19 5.79
C VAL A 52 17.06 -1.39 6.24
N LYS A 53 18.38 -1.35 6.03
CA LYS A 53 19.33 -2.38 6.47
C LYS A 53 19.37 -2.56 7.99
N GLN A 54 18.96 -1.55 8.76
CA GLN A 54 18.81 -1.69 10.21
C GLN A 54 17.77 -2.75 10.59
N TYR A 55 16.73 -2.91 9.76
CA TYR A 55 15.67 -3.89 9.95
C TYR A 55 15.86 -5.14 9.09
N LEU A 56 16.51 -5.00 7.92
CA LEU A 56 16.75 -6.07 6.95
C LEU A 56 18.23 -6.08 6.53
N PRO A 57 19.15 -6.69 7.31
CA PRO A 57 20.60 -6.58 7.09
C PRO A 57 21.07 -7.08 5.72
N ASP A 58 20.42 -8.10 5.19
CA ASP A 58 20.75 -8.72 3.89
C ASP A 58 20.06 -8.01 2.70
N PHE A 59 19.34 -6.91 2.95
CA PHE A 59 18.67 -6.17 1.91
C PHE A 59 19.69 -5.47 0.99
N THR A 60 19.59 -5.80 -0.30
CA THR A 60 20.44 -5.25 -1.35
C THR A 60 19.57 -4.77 -2.50
N LEU A 61 19.92 -3.61 -3.06
CA LEU A 61 19.38 -3.12 -4.31
C LEU A 61 20.48 -3.16 -5.38
N ALA A 62 20.06 -3.21 -6.64
CA ALA A 62 20.98 -3.05 -7.77
C ALA A 62 21.71 -1.70 -7.73
N ASP A 63 21.03 -0.66 -7.24
CA ASP A 63 21.64 0.62 -6.88
C ASP A 63 21.77 0.72 -5.35
N THR A 64 23.01 0.64 -4.87
CA THR A 64 23.33 0.66 -3.44
C THR A 64 23.05 2.01 -2.78
N GLN A 65 23.01 3.12 -3.53
CA GLN A 65 22.72 4.45 -2.97
C GLN A 65 21.22 4.64 -2.69
N THR A 66 20.35 4.05 -3.52
CA THR A 66 18.89 4.11 -3.32
C THR A 66 18.44 3.32 -2.08
N ALA A 67 19.20 2.29 -1.66
CA ALA A 67 18.82 1.42 -0.54
C ALA A 67 18.66 2.17 0.79
N ASP A 68 19.37 3.29 0.96
CA ASP A 68 19.31 4.11 2.18
C ASP A 68 18.19 5.16 2.14
N GLN A 69 17.55 5.40 0.99
CA GLN A 69 16.58 6.50 0.81
C GLN A 69 15.12 6.04 0.62
N ILE A 70 14.88 4.74 0.43
CA ILE A 70 13.54 4.22 0.05
C ILE A 70 12.47 4.47 1.13
N ALA A 71 12.84 4.43 2.41
CA ALA A 71 11.90 4.65 3.50
C ALA A 71 11.31 6.08 3.51
N ASN A 72 12.02 7.04 2.91
CA ASN A 72 11.67 8.46 2.91
C ASN A 72 10.83 8.90 1.71
N HIS A 73 10.64 8.03 0.71
CA HIS A 73 9.89 8.35 -0.51
C HIS A 73 8.58 7.56 -0.59
N CYS A 74 7.74 7.74 0.43
CA CYS A 74 6.31 7.50 0.31
C CYS A 74 5.68 8.85 -0.06
N GLU A 75 5.68 9.19 -1.35
CA GLU A 75 4.80 10.24 -1.85
C GLU A 75 3.36 9.76 -1.65
N VAL A 76 2.69 10.38 -0.67
CA VAL A 76 1.24 10.37 -0.48
C VAL A 76 0.55 11.12 -1.60
#